data_AF-A0A2S4VTI2-F1
#
_entry.id   AF-A0A2S4VTI2-F1
#
_cell.length_a   1.000
_cell.length_b   1.000
_cell.length_c   1.000
_cell.angle_alpha   90.00
_cell.angle_beta   90.00
_cell.angle_gamma   90.00
#
_symmetry.space_group_name_H-M   'P 1'
#
loop_
_entity.id
_entity.type
_entity.pdbx_description
1 polymer ?
#
loop_
_entity_poly.entity_id
_entity_poly.type
_entity_poly.pdbx_seq_one_letter_code
_entity_poly.pdbx_strand_id
1 'polypeptide(L)'
;MASSTHSDPAHALSILQQLRDMQKEQDEEAEKLGSFFSVSAGAERDREQERRLALLWSAKSALYKSAVQIQGETQPLRNSKSHGHRLGTILKEKIFEALDRRKKPVARLLKLSCDRRADYLQHHARDQLSRPENQAISYDEFKKL
;
A
#
# COMPACT_ATOMS: atom_id res chain seq x y z
N MET A 1 41.04 -15.80 10.33
CA MET A 1 40.60 -17.02 9.61
C MET A 1 39.08 -17.01 9.58
N ALA A 2 38.48 -17.23 8.42
CA ALA A 2 37.06 -17.00 8.16
C ALA A 2 36.15 -18.06 8.80
N SER A 3 35.13 -17.64 9.54
CA SER A 3 34.07 -18.53 10.05
C SER A 3 33.11 -18.89 8.92
N SER A 4 33.16 -20.14 8.48
CA SER A 4 32.17 -20.74 7.59
C SER A 4 30.89 -21.02 8.37
N THR A 5 29.84 -20.24 8.14
CA THR A 5 28.48 -20.59 8.57
C THR A 5 27.96 -21.71 7.67
N HIS A 6 28.24 -22.95 8.08
CA HIS A 6 27.65 -24.13 7.46
C HIS A 6 26.15 -24.10 7.75
N SER A 7 25.34 -23.66 6.79
CA SER A 7 23.88 -23.71 6.90
C SER A 7 23.45 -25.17 6.88
N ASP A 8 22.97 -25.65 8.03
CA ASP A 8 22.52 -27.02 8.22
C ASP A 8 21.29 -27.29 7.30
N PRO A 9 21.36 -28.30 6.40
CA PRO A 9 20.23 -28.63 5.52
C PRO A 9 18.96 -28.99 6.28
N ALA A 10 19.05 -29.51 7.51
CA ALA A 10 17.88 -29.79 8.35
C ALA A 10 17.14 -28.51 8.77
N HIS A 11 17.89 -27.44 9.04
CA HIS A 11 17.33 -26.13 9.38
C HIS A 11 16.59 -25.50 8.19
N ALA A 12 17.14 -25.64 6.97
CA ALA A 12 16.49 -25.17 5.76
C ALA A 12 15.15 -25.89 5.48
N LEU A 13 15.11 -27.21 5.69
CA LEU A 13 13.88 -28.00 5.53
C LEU A 13 12.81 -27.63 6.57
N SER A 14 13.22 -27.38 7.81
CA SER A 14 12.32 -26.89 8.88
C SER A 14 11.65 -25.57 8.50
N ILE A 15 12.42 -24.61 7.97
CA ILE A 15 11.89 -23.32 7.50
C ILE A 15 10.88 -23.51 6.36
N LEU A 16 11.18 -24.37 5.38
CA LEU A 16 10.28 -24.63 4.27
C LEU A 16 8.96 -25.25 4.73
N GLN A 17 9.02 -26.10 5.76
CA GLN A 17 7.84 -26.71 6.36
C GLN A 17 7.00 -25.66 7.11
N GLN A 18 7.64 -24.82 7.93
CA GLN A 18 6.94 -23.70 8.60
C GLN A 18 6.29 -22.74 7.60
N LEU A 19 6.95 -22.42 6.48
CA LEU A 19 6.37 -21.56 5.44
C LEU A 19 5.12 -22.19 4.82
N ARG A 20 5.13 -23.51 4.59
CA ARG A 20 3.98 -24.24 4.06
C ARG A 20 2.82 -24.24 5.05
N ASP A 21 3.11 -24.48 6.32
CA ASP A 21 2.10 -24.53 7.38
C ASP A 21 1.46 -23.15 7.58
N MET A 22 2.28 -22.09 7.65
CA MET A 22 1.78 -20.71 7.70
C MET A 22 0.96 -20.33 6.47
N GLN A 23 1.34 -20.81 5.28
CA GLN A 23 0.58 -20.54 4.06
C GLN A 23 -0.79 -21.23 4.09
N LYS A 24 -0.85 -22.46 4.61
CA LYS A 24 -2.11 -23.18 4.82
C LYS A 24 -3.01 -22.47 5.85
N GLU A 25 -2.45 -21.99 6.95
CA GLU A 25 -3.19 -21.21 7.95
C GLU A 25 -3.77 -19.93 7.34
N GLN A 26 -2.98 -19.21 6.54
CA GLN A 26 -3.44 -18.02 5.82
C GLN A 26 -4.58 -18.34 4.84
N ASP A 27 -4.51 -19.47 4.12
CA ASP A 27 -5.56 -19.90 3.20
C ASP A 27 -6.86 -20.28 3.96
N GLU A 28 -6.74 -20.96 5.10
CA GLU A 28 -7.90 -21.30 5.95
C GLU A 28 -8.54 -20.06 6.58
N GLU A 29 -7.74 -19.11 7.05
CA GLU A 29 -8.23 -17.82 7.55
C GLU A 29 -8.88 -17.00 6.43
N ALA A 30 -8.30 -16.99 5.23
CA ALA A 30 -8.88 -16.32 4.06
C ALA A 30 -10.25 -16.93 3.68
N GLU A 31 -10.41 -18.25 3.73
CA GLU A 31 -11.69 -18.91 3.47
C GLU A 31 -12.75 -18.56 4.53
N LYS A 32 -12.36 -18.57 5.81
CA LYS A 32 -13.24 -18.17 6.93
C LYS A 32 -13.67 -16.71 6.81
N LEU A 33 -12.72 -15.81 6.55
CA LEU A 33 -12.98 -14.38 6.37
C LEU A 33 -13.81 -14.12 5.10
N GLY A 34 -13.50 -14.80 4.00
CA GLY A 34 -14.26 -14.70 2.76
C GLY A 34 -15.73 -15.11 2.93
N SER A 35 -16.05 -16.01 3.88
CA SER A 35 -17.45 -16.42 4.13
C SER A 35 -18.28 -15.25 4.66
N PHE A 36 -17.65 -14.38 5.46
CA PHE A 36 -18.26 -13.18 6.03
C PHE A 36 -18.57 -12.09 4.99
N PHE A 37 -17.89 -12.09 3.85
CA PHE A 37 -18.04 -11.11 2.78
C PHE A 37 -18.75 -11.66 1.53
N SER A 38 -19.26 -12.90 1.58
CA SER A 38 -19.96 -13.49 0.43
C SER A 38 -21.25 -12.73 0.11
N VAL A 39 -21.21 -11.98 -0.99
CA VAL A 39 -22.36 -11.32 -1.59
C VAL A 39 -23.23 -12.43 -2.20
N SER A 40 -24.23 -12.88 -1.44
CA SER A 40 -25.22 -13.92 -1.77
C SER A 40 -24.73 -15.37 -1.76
N ALA A 41 -25.49 -16.23 -1.06
CA ALA A 41 -25.30 -17.67 -1.07
C ALA A 41 -25.55 -18.21 -2.49
N GLY A 42 -24.49 -18.67 -3.16
CA GLY A 42 -24.58 -19.31 -4.48
C GLY A 42 -23.75 -18.69 -5.60
N ALA A 43 -23.11 -17.52 -5.38
CA ALA A 43 -22.12 -17.01 -6.31
C ALA A 43 -20.80 -17.78 -6.15
N GLU A 44 -20.32 -18.41 -7.23
CA GLU A 44 -19.00 -19.04 -7.27
C GLU A 44 -17.93 -17.95 -7.02
N ARG A 45 -17.07 -18.16 -6.02
CA ARG A 45 -16.03 -17.19 -5.69
C ARG A 45 -14.97 -17.15 -6.78
N ASP A 46 -14.82 -16.00 -7.43
CA ASP A 46 -13.65 -15.72 -8.24
C ASP A 46 -12.47 -15.34 -7.32
N ARG A 47 -11.71 -16.37 -6.92
CA ARG A 47 -10.50 -16.21 -6.09
C ARG A 47 -9.47 -15.27 -6.70
N GLU A 48 -9.39 -15.17 -8.03
CA GLU A 48 -8.47 -14.25 -8.69
C GLU A 48 -8.94 -12.80 -8.54
N GLN A 49 -10.25 -12.57 -8.70
CA GLN A 49 -10.86 -11.26 -8.46
C GLN A 49 -10.62 -10.79 -7.02
N GLU A 50 -10.89 -11.66 -6.03
CA GLU A 50 -10.67 -11.36 -4.61
C GLU A 50 -9.21 -11.03 -4.33
N ARG A 51 -8.28 -11.83 -4.86
CA ARG A 51 -6.83 -11.59 -4.73
C ARG A 51 -6.42 -10.23 -5.31
N ARG A 52 -6.86 -9.90 -6.53
CA ARG A 52 -6.55 -8.61 -7.17
C ARG A 52 -7.14 -7.43 -6.40
N LEU A 53 -8.36 -7.59 -5.90
CA LEU A 53 -9.05 -6.57 -5.10
C LEU A 53 -8.35 -6.36 -3.74
N ALA A 54 -7.89 -7.43 -3.08
CA ALA A 54 -7.10 -7.38 -1.86
C ALA A 54 -5.75 -6.67 -2.08
N LEU A 55 -5.05 -6.98 -3.18
CA LEU A 55 -3.82 -6.29 -3.56
C LEU A 55 -4.06 -4.79 -3.81
N LEU A 56 -5.12 -4.45 -4.54
CA LEU A 56 -5.50 -3.05 -4.78
C LEU A 56 -5.80 -2.34 -3.46
N TRP A 57 -6.58 -2.95 -2.56
CA TRP A 57 -6.88 -2.42 -1.24
C TRP A 57 -5.60 -2.18 -0.42
N SER A 58 -4.71 -3.17 -0.35
CA SER A 58 -3.41 -3.06 0.33
C SER A 58 -2.60 -1.86 -0.16
N ALA A 59 -2.53 -1.64 -1.47
CA ALA A 59 -1.82 -0.49 -2.04
C ALA A 59 -2.52 0.84 -1.72
N LYS A 60 -3.86 0.90 -1.82
CA LYS A 60 -4.64 2.09 -1.44
C LYS A 60 -4.45 2.45 0.03
N SER A 61 -4.48 1.47 0.94
CA SER A 61 -4.26 1.69 2.37
C SER A 61 -2.85 2.21 2.66
N ALA A 62 -1.82 1.67 2.00
CA ALA A 62 -0.45 2.17 2.14
C ALA A 62 -0.29 3.61 1.62
N LEU A 63 -0.94 3.92 0.49
CA LEU A 63 -0.96 5.27 -0.05
C LEU A 63 -1.69 6.25 0.90
N TYR A 64 -2.83 5.86 1.45
CA TYR A 64 -3.58 6.66 2.43
C TYR A 64 -2.77 6.95 3.70
N LYS A 65 -2.09 5.94 4.26
CA LYS A 65 -1.16 6.14 5.39
C LYS A 65 -0.09 7.19 5.08
N SER A 66 0.43 7.18 3.85
CA SER A 66 1.43 8.15 3.41
C SER A 66 0.84 9.56 3.25
N ALA A 67 -0.40 9.68 2.77
CA ALA A 67 -1.13 10.95 2.69
C ALA A 67 -1.28 11.60 4.07
N VAL A 68 -1.76 10.82 5.05
CA VAL A 68 -1.95 11.28 6.44
C VAL A 68 -0.63 11.76 7.03
N GLN A 69 0.48 11.05 6.77
CA GLN A 69 1.81 11.48 7.24
C GLN A 69 2.25 12.81 6.61
N ILE A 70 2.08 12.99 5.30
CA ILE A 70 2.38 14.26 4.61
C ILE A 70 1.52 15.40 5.16
N GLN A 71 0.23 15.14 5.40
CA GLN A 71 -0.69 16.11 5.98
C GLN A 71 -0.24 16.52 7.38
N GLY A 72 0.14 15.56 8.23
CA GLY A 72 0.69 15.81 9.56
C GLY A 72 1.97 16.66 9.53
N GLU A 73 2.88 16.39 8.62
CA GLU A 73 4.11 17.18 8.45
C GLU A 73 3.87 18.59 7.90
N THR A 74 2.82 18.76 7.10
CA THR A 74 2.43 20.06 6.54
C THR A 74 1.64 20.91 7.55
N GLN A 75 1.02 20.28 8.55
CA GLN A 75 0.16 20.95 9.54
C GLN A 75 0.83 22.13 10.26
N PRO A 76 2.11 22.06 10.71
CA PRO A 76 2.78 23.20 11.34
C PRO A 76 2.88 24.41 10.40
N LEU A 77 3.20 24.19 9.12
CA LEU A 77 3.26 25.26 8.11
C LEU A 77 1.89 25.94 7.97
N ARG A 78 0.81 25.14 7.94
CA ARG A 78 -0.57 25.64 7.84
C ARG A 78 -0.96 26.44 9.08
N ASN A 79 -0.65 25.95 10.27
CA ASN A 79 -0.91 26.63 11.54
C ASN A 79 -0.16 27.96 11.64
N SER A 80 1.09 28.01 11.18
CA SER A 80 1.89 29.24 11.17
C SER A 80 1.28 30.34 10.29
N LYS A 81 0.67 29.94 9.17
CA LYS A 81 0.00 30.85 8.24
C LYS A 81 -1.33 31.36 8.80
N SER A 82 -2.08 30.52 9.52
CA SER A 82 -3.41 30.88 10.04
C SER A 82 -3.40 31.62 11.37
N HIS A 83 -2.44 31.33 12.27
CA HIS A 83 -2.41 31.90 13.63
C HIS A 83 -1.43 33.07 13.77
N GLY A 84 -0.71 33.46 12.71
CA GLY A 84 0.27 34.55 12.74
C GLY A 84 1.58 34.22 13.48
N HIS A 85 1.72 33.02 14.05
CA HIS A 85 2.96 32.58 14.70
C HIS A 85 4.03 32.24 13.66
N ARG A 86 5.19 32.91 13.75
CA ARG A 86 6.30 32.68 12.83
C ARG A 86 7.00 31.36 13.16
N LEU A 87 6.98 30.41 12.23
CA LEU A 87 7.91 29.26 12.30
C LEU A 87 9.33 29.76 12.05
N GLY A 88 10.25 29.40 12.95
CA GLY A 88 11.68 29.64 12.76
C GLY A 88 12.23 28.88 11.54
N THR A 89 13.33 29.38 10.98
CA THR A 89 13.93 28.86 9.74
C THR A 89 14.31 27.38 9.84
N ILE A 90 14.95 26.98 10.94
CA ILE A 90 15.39 25.59 11.19
C ILE A 90 14.20 24.62 11.15
N LEU A 91 13.07 24.99 11.74
CA LEU A 91 11.90 24.11 11.77
C LEU A 91 11.25 24.01 10.38
N LYS A 92 11.22 25.09 9.60
CA LYS A 92 10.76 25.05 8.21
C LYS A 92 11.64 24.14 7.35
N GLU A 93 12.95 24.28 7.46
CA GLU A 93 13.92 23.44 6.73
C GLU A 93 13.72 21.96 7.04
N LYS A 94 13.60 21.60 8.34
CA LYS A 94 13.32 20.22 8.76
C LYS A 94 12.01 19.67 8.18
N ILE A 95 10.96 20.49 8.12
CA ILE A 95 9.69 20.09 7.50
C ILE A 95 9.89 19.84 6.00
N PHE A 96 10.58 20.74 5.29
CA PHE A 96 10.83 20.56 3.86
C PHE A 96 11.71 19.33 3.56
N GLU A 97 12.73 19.08 4.37
CA GLU A 97 13.54 17.85 4.27
C GLU A 97 12.70 16.59 4.49
N ALA A 98 11.81 16.58 5.49
CA ALA A 98 10.93 15.44 5.75
C ALA A 98 9.99 15.18 4.57
N LEU A 99 9.38 16.24 4.03
CA LEU A 99 8.54 16.15 2.83
C LEU A 99 9.32 15.66 1.61
N ASP A 100 10.55 16.11 1.41
CA ASP A 100 11.41 15.69 0.30
C ASP A 100 11.76 14.20 0.39
N ARG A 101 12.13 13.72 1.59
CA ARG A 101 12.39 12.30 1.87
C ARG A 101 11.18 11.40 1.53
N ARG A 102 9.95 11.93 1.63
CA ARG A 102 8.71 11.20 1.33
C ARG A 102 8.34 11.13 -0.15
N LYS A 103 8.86 12.03 -0.99
CA LYS A 103 8.50 12.07 -2.43
C LYS A 103 8.73 10.72 -3.12
N LYS A 104 9.95 10.18 -3.01
CA LYS A 104 10.36 8.97 -3.73
C LYS A 104 9.58 7.71 -3.26
N PRO A 105 9.41 7.45 -1.95
CA PRO A 105 8.54 6.36 -1.48
C PRO A 105 7.09 6.48 -1.93
N VAL A 106 6.50 7.68 -1.84
CA VAL A 106 5.10 7.89 -2.23
C VAL A 106 4.90 7.74 -3.72
N ALA A 107 5.81 8.24 -4.56
CA ALA A 107 5.76 8.03 -6.01
C ALA A 107 5.75 6.54 -6.37
N ARG A 108 6.53 5.70 -5.66
CA ARG A 108 6.51 4.23 -5.85
C ARG A 108 5.18 3.62 -5.45
N LEU A 109 4.61 4.01 -4.31
CA LEU A 109 3.30 3.52 -3.86
C LEU A 109 2.17 3.97 -4.78
N LEU A 110 2.25 5.19 -5.29
CA LEU A 110 1.29 5.76 -6.22
C LEU A 110 1.28 4.97 -7.53
N LYS A 111 2.47 4.73 -8.10
CA LYS A 111 2.63 3.87 -9.27
C LYS A 111 2.07 2.48 -9.01
N LEU A 112 2.44 1.83 -7.91
CA LEU A 112 1.94 0.51 -7.54
C LEU A 112 0.40 0.46 -7.40
N SER A 113 -0.20 1.51 -6.84
CA SER A 113 -1.66 1.63 -6.70
C SER A 113 -2.34 1.79 -8.07
N CYS A 114 -1.74 2.58 -8.98
CA CYS A 114 -2.24 2.74 -10.34
C CYS A 114 -2.11 1.43 -11.14
N ASP A 115 -0.95 0.77 -11.07
CA ASP A 115 -0.69 -0.49 -11.76
C ASP A 115 -1.68 -1.59 -11.30
N ARG A 116 -1.89 -1.74 -9.98
CA ARG A 116 -2.86 -2.70 -9.42
C ARG A 116 -4.30 -2.37 -9.80
N ARG A 117 -4.63 -1.08 -9.94
CA ARG A 117 -5.96 -0.65 -10.37
C ARG A 117 -6.19 -0.99 -11.83
N ALA A 118 -5.24 -0.66 -12.70
CA ALA A 118 -5.30 -0.99 -14.11
C ALA A 118 -5.42 -2.51 -14.32
N ASP A 119 -4.63 -3.29 -13.58
CA ASP A 119 -4.68 -4.75 -13.60
C ASP A 119 -6.06 -5.31 -13.20
N TYR A 120 -6.65 -4.81 -12.11
CA TYR A 120 -8.00 -5.19 -11.70
C TYR A 120 -9.06 -4.82 -12.75
N LEU A 121 -9.03 -3.58 -13.24
CA LEU A 121 -10.01 -3.08 -14.22
C LEU A 121 -9.89 -3.82 -15.56
N GLN A 122 -8.68 -4.17 -16.00
CA GLN A 122 -8.46 -4.90 -17.25
C GLN A 122 -9.10 -6.30 -17.25
N HIS A 123 -9.22 -6.94 -16.08
CA HIS A 123 -9.77 -8.30 -15.96
C HIS A 123 -11.25 -8.31 -15.57
N HIS A 124 -11.68 -7.39 -14.72
CA HIS A 124 -13.02 -7.45 -14.11
C HIS A 124 -13.96 -6.28 -14.45
N ALA A 125 -13.44 -5.16 -14.98
CA ALA A 125 -14.24 -3.95 -15.25
C ALA A 125 -13.64 -3.09 -16.38
N ARG A 126 -13.51 -3.68 -17.58
CA ARG A 126 -12.84 -3.03 -18.73
C ARG A 126 -13.51 -1.74 -19.18
N ASP A 127 -14.83 -1.66 -19.05
CA ASP A 127 -15.65 -0.49 -19.34
C ASP A 127 -15.28 0.72 -18.45
N GLN A 128 -14.71 0.47 -17.27
CA GLN A 128 -14.31 1.53 -16.34
C GLN A 128 -12.85 1.99 -16.56
N LEU A 129 -12.05 1.26 -17.34
CA LEU A 129 -10.62 1.55 -17.52
C LEU A 129 -10.37 2.93 -18.15
N SER A 130 -11.23 3.38 -19.05
CA SER A 130 -11.09 4.67 -19.74
C SER A 130 -11.57 5.87 -18.91
N ARG A 131 -12.20 5.65 -17.74
CA ARG A 131 -12.75 6.73 -16.92
C ARG A 131 -11.62 7.65 -16.41
N PRO A 132 -11.84 8.97 -16.38
CA PRO A 132 -10.84 9.94 -15.92
C PRO A 132 -10.38 9.68 -14.48
N GLU A 133 -11.29 9.20 -13.62
CA GLU A 133 -11.04 8.85 -12.22
C GLU A 133 -10.05 7.68 -12.04
N ASN A 134 -9.93 6.84 -13.07
CA ASN A 134 -9.08 5.64 -13.06
C ASN A 134 -7.72 5.87 -13.73
N GLN A 135 -7.48 7.05 -14.27
CA GLN A 135 -6.19 7.41 -14.84
C GLN A 135 -5.12 7.53 -13.76
N ALA A 136 -3.87 7.31 -14.16
CA ALA A 136 -2.73 7.47 -13.28
C ALA A 136 -2.61 8.94 -12.86
N ILE A 137 -2.54 9.17 -11.55
CA ILE A 137 -2.30 10.49 -10.99
C ILE A 137 -0.82 10.66 -10.64
N SER A 138 -0.32 11.89 -10.81
CA SER A 138 1.03 12.29 -10.45
C SER A 138 1.17 12.58 -8.95
N TYR A 139 2.41 12.66 -8.46
CA TYR A 139 2.67 13.06 -7.07
C TYR A 139 2.15 14.48 -6.75
N ASP A 140 2.25 15.40 -7.70
CA ASP A 140 1.81 16.78 -7.52
C ASP A 140 0.28 16.90 -7.47
N GLU A 141 -0.44 16.06 -8.20
CA GLU A 141 -1.89 15.93 -8.08
C GLU A 141 -2.26 15.27 -6.75
N PHE A 142 -1.55 14.18 -6.38
CA PHE A 142 -1.77 13.49 -5.11
C PHE A 142 -1.61 14.41 -3.89
N LYS A 143 -0.65 15.34 -3.92
CA LYS A 143 -0.43 16.30 -2.83
C LYS A 143 -1.56 17.33 -2.68
N LYS A 144 -2.39 17.52 -3.71
CA LYS A 144 -3.50 18.49 -3.72
C LYS A 144 -4.84 17.87 -3.27
N LEU A 145 -4.93 16.55 -3.26
CA LEU A 145 -6.07 15.80 -2.71
C LEU A 145 -6.15 15.98 -1.20
#